data_AF-A0A6M3JU72-F1
#
_entry.id   AF-A0A6M3JU72-F1
#
_cell.length_a   1.000
_cell.length_b   1.000
_cell.length_c   1.000
_cell.angle_alpha   90.00
_cell.angle_beta   90.00
_cell.angle_gamma   90.00
#
_symmetry.space_group_name_H-M   'P 1'
#
loop_
_entity.id
_entity.type
_entity.pdbx_description
1 polymer ?
#
loop_
_entity_poly.entity_id
_entity_poly.type
_entity_poly.pdbx_seq_one_letter_code
_entity_poly.pdbx_strand_id
1 'polypeptide(L)'
;MSAKTQLPAYKRQADMMADIMRRHEGQKGVIHTASWRHAELVVELLRHTGRMMLAKGARLETIQKFREAPKGTVAVSPSWDHGLNFEGDAARFTIVSKVPFMNYGDPIVRLRLKAKGGRTWYDNDACLRVVQACGRIVRSVDDWGFSYILDNNWSRVSKHAPEWFKVQQL
;
A
#
# COMPACT_ATOMS: atom_id res chain seq x y z
N MET A 1 -20.41 9.01 -2.29
CA MET A 1 -20.77 8.65 -0.89
C MET A 1 -20.12 9.66 0.05
N SER A 2 -20.88 10.18 1.02
CA SER A 2 -20.42 11.20 1.97
C SER A 2 -19.28 10.68 2.86
N ALA A 3 -18.37 11.57 3.25
CA ALA A 3 -17.25 11.32 4.16
C ALA A 3 -17.65 10.62 5.47
N LYS A 4 -18.86 10.89 5.99
CA LYS A 4 -19.37 10.32 7.24
C LYS A 4 -19.70 8.83 7.14
N THR A 5 -20.12 8.35 5.96
CA THR A 5 -20.54 6.95 5.75
C THR A 5 -19.36 5.98 5.69
N GLN A 6 -18.15 6.47 5.38
CA GLN A 6 -16.97 5.62 5.23
C GLN A 6 -16.16 5.41 6.52
N LEU A 7 -16.40 6.22 7.56
CA LEU A 7 -15.60 6.21 8.79
C LEU A 7 -15.59 4.84 9.52
N PRO A 8 -16.71 4.10 9.65
CA PRO A 8 -16.68 2.77 10.28
C PRO A 8 -15.86 1.73 9.51
N ALA A 9 -15.84 1.81 8.18
CA ALA A 9 -15.03 0.92 7.34
C ALA A 9 -13.54 1.21 7.49
N TYR A 10 -13.17 2.50 7.54
CA TYR A 10 -11.78 2.90 7.80
C TYR A 10 -11.29 2.51 9.19
N LYS A 11 -12.16 2.57 10.22
CA LYS A 11 -11.83 2.08 11.56
C LYS A 11 -11.49 0.60 11.57
N ARG A 12 -12.37 -0.26 11.02
CA ARG A 12 -12.09 -1.70 10.92
C ARG A 12 -10.79 -2.01 10.17
N GLN A 13 -10.55 -1.30 9.07
CA GLN A 13 -9.30 -1.46 8.33
C GLN A 13 -8.08 -1.03 9.15
N ALA A 14 -8.19 0.07 9.91
CA ALA A 14 -7.13 0.50 10.82
C ALA A 14 -6.90 -0.52 11.94
N ASP A 15 -7.94 -1.12 12.52
CA ASP A 15 -7.79 -2.17 13.54
C ASP A 15 -7.00 -3.37 12.99
N MET A 16 -7.30 -3.80 11.77
CA MET A 16 -6.52 -4.85 11.07
C MET A 16 -5.06 -4.43 10.85
N MET A 17 -4.81 -3.17 10.47
CA MET A 17 -3.45 -2.64 10.32
C MET A 17 -2.71 -2.64 11.66
N ALA A 18 -3.38 -2.27 12.76
CA ALA A 18 -2.80 -2.28 14.09
C ALA A 18 -2.40 -3.71 14.53
N ASP A 19 -3.26 -4.70 14.25
CA ASP A 19 -2.96 -6.10 14.52
C ASP A 19 -1.74 -6.61 13.75
N ILE A 20 -1.62 -6.23 12.46
CA ILE A 20 -0.44 -6.52 11.64
C ILE A 20 0.80 -5.83 12.23
N MET A 21 0.70 -4.54 12.55
CA MET A 21 1.80 -3.77 13.13
C MET A 21 2.29 -4.35 14.46
N ARG A 22 1.39 -4.92 15.28
CA ARG A 22 1.74 -5.62 16.52
C ARG A 22 2.52 -6.91 16.26
N ARG A 23 2.16 -7.69 15.22
CA ARG A 23 2.94 -8.88 14.81
C ARG A 23 4.34 -8.52 14.30
N HIS A 24 4.52 -7.29 13.84
CA HIS A 24 5.78 -6.72 13.36
C HIS A 24 6.36 -5.68 14.34
N GLU A 25 6.26 -5.94 15.65
CA GLU A 25 6.88 -5.08 16.65
C GLU A 25 8.40 -4.95 16.42
N GLY A 26 8.94 -3.74 16.56
CA GLY A 26 10.34 -3.43 16.29
C GLY A 26 10.74 -3.39 14.81
N GLN A 27 9.89 -3.85 13.89
CA GLN A 27 10.16 -3.88 12.46
C GLN A 27 9.59 -2.65 11.76
N LYS A 28 10.33 -2.08 10.80
CA LYS A 28 9.84 -1.00 9.94
C LYS A 28 8.87 -1.56 8.90
N GLY A 29 7.88 -0.75 8.52
CA GLY A 29 6.92 -1.12 7.49
C GLY A 29 6.38 0.05 6.69
N VAL A 30 5.68 -0.27 5.61
CA VAL A 30 5.10 0.72 4.70
C VAL A 30 3.61 0.42 4.48
N ILE A 31 2.76 1.43 4.56
CA ILE A 31 1.33 1.34 4.23
C ILE A 31 1.07 2.17 2.97
N HIS A 32 0.70 1.49 1.89
CA HIS A 32 0.27 2.10 0.65
C HIS A 32 -1.21 2.43 0.72
N THR A 33 -1.54 3.70 0.47
CA THR A 33 -2.93 4.21 0.49
C THR A 33 -3.33 4.75 -0.88
N ALA A 34 -4.63 4.92 -1.12
CA ALA A 34 -5.11 5.40 -2.43
C ALA A 34 -5.08 6.94 -2.57
N SER A 35 -4.95 7.68 -1.48
CA SER A 35 -4.95 9.14 -1.50
C SER A 35 -4.32 9.73 -0.23
N TRP A 36 -3.92 11.00 -0.29
CA TRP A 36 -3.41 11.73 0.87
C TRP A 36 -4.44 11.81 2.00
N ARG A 37 -5.71 12.00 1.67
CA ARG A 37 -6.79 12.01 2.66
C ARG A 37 -6.89 10.67 3.40
N HIS A 38 -6.74 9.55 2.70
CA HIS A 38 -6.74 8.22 3.32
C HIS A 38 -5.48 8.01 4.15
N ALA A 39 -4.31 8.47 3.67
CA ALA A 39 -3.06 8.44 4.43
C ALA A 39 -3.16 9.20 5.77
N GLU A 40 -3.67 10.43 5.73
CA GLU A 40 -3.88 11.27 6.92
C GLU A 40 -4.86 10.60 7.90
N LEU A 41 -5.95 10.02 7.40
CA LEU A 41 -6.91 9.29 8.24
C LEU A 41 -6.29 8.04 8.89
N VAL A 42 -5.50 7.26 8.15
CA VAL A 42 -4.82 6.07 8.69
C VAL A 42 -3.83 6.48 9.80
N VAL A 43 -3.05 7.54 9.56
CA VAL A 43 -2.12 8.07 10.57
C VAL A 43 -2.87 8.53 11.82
N GLU A 44 -3.99 9.23 11.66
CA GLU A 44 -4.81 9.69 12.78
C GLU A 44 -5.40 8.53 13.59
N LEU A 45 -5.97 7.52 12.92
CA LEU A 45 -6.55 6.35 13.59
C LEU A 45 -5.50 5.50 14.30
N LEU A 46 -4.29 5.41 13.74
CA LEU A 46 -3.18 4.62 14.27
C LEU A 46 -2.19 5.42 15.11
N ARG A 47 -2.47 6.70 15.40
CA ARG A 47 -1.57 7.59 16.17
C ARG A 47 -1.21 7.01 17.55
N HIS A 48 -2.14 6.27 18.14
CA HIS A 48 -2.00 5.62 19.44
C HIS A 48 -0.89 4.56 19.48
N THR A 49 -0.45 4.06 18.32
CA THR A 49 0.67 3.12 18.22
C THR A 49 2.03 3.78 18.47
N GLY A 50 2.13 5.11 18.37
CA GLY A 50 3.40 5.85 18.52
C GLY A 50 4.42 5.59 17.41
N ARG A 51 4.05 4.86 16.35
CA ARG A 51 4.99 4.37 15.32
C ARG A 51 4.78 5.00 13.93
N MET A 52 3.77 5.86 13.78
CA MET A 52 3.33 6.35 12.47
C MET A 52 4.21 7.47 11.93
N MET A 53 4.52 7.40 10.63
CA MET A 53 5.16 8.47 9.88
C MET A 53 4.35 8.75 8.61
N LEU A 54 3.81 9.96 8.47
CA LEU A 54 3.23 10.39 7.19
C LEU A 54 4.36 10.84 6.25
N ALA A 55 4.57 10.13 5.15
CA ALA A 55 5.63 10.47 4.19
C ALA A 55 5.15 11.56 3.20
N LYS A 56 4.84 12.74 3.73
CA LYS A 56 4.39 13.93 2.99
C LYS A 56 5.56 14.89 2.74
N GLY A 57 5.69 15.36 1.51
CA GLY A 57 6.76 16.26 1.08
C GLY A 57 7.58 15.69 -0.09
N ALA A 58 8.78 16.23 -0.29
CA ALA A 58 9.66 15.74 -1.34
C ALA A 58 10.02 14.27 -1.09
N ARG A 59 9.99 13.50 -2.17
CA ARG A 59 10.12 12.05 -2.10
C ARG A 59 11.45 11.60 -1.53
N LEU A 60 12.57 12.15 -2.01
CA LEU A 60 13.90 11.77 -1.51
C LEU A 60 14.06 12.07 -0.02
N GLU A 61 13.58 13.23 0.43
CA GLU A 61 13.63 13.63 1.83
C GLU A 61 12.79 12.71 2.72
N THR A 62 11.58 12.36 2.30
CA THR A 62 10.70 11.49 3.11
C THR A 62 11.23 10.07 3.22
N ILE A 63 11.92 9.56 2.18
CA ILE A 63 12.61 8.26 2.25
C ILE A 63 13.76 8.34 3.25
N GLN A 64 14.58 9.39 3.16
CA GLN A 64 15.73 9.54 4.03
C GLN A 64 15.29 9.64 5.50
N LYS A 65 14.27 10.46 5.77
CA LYS A 65 13.62 10.53 7.09
C LYS A 65 13.14 9.16 7.58
N PHE A 66 12.55 8.34 6.71
CA PHE A 66 12.10 7.00 7.09
C PHE A 66 13.27 6.04 7.36
N ARG A 67 14.37 6.14 6.60
CA ARG A 67 15.59 5.35 6.84
C ARG A 67 16.22 5.69 8.18
N GLU A 68 16.26 6.96 8.54
CA GLU A 68 16.82 7.46 9.81
C GLU A 68 15.87 7.32 11.00
N ALA A 69 14.56 7.13 10.75
CA ALA A 69 13.58 6.97 11.80
C ALA A 69 13.88 5.76 12.71
N PRO A 70 13.40 5.76 13.97
CA PRO A 70 13.57 4.63 14.88
C PRO A 70 13.13 3.29 14.29
N LYS A 71 13.69 2.19 14.80
CA LYS A 71 13.17 0.85 14.51
C LYS A 71 11.69 0.79 14.88
N GLY A 72 10.91 0.03 14.12
CA GLY A 72 9.46 -0.04 14.31
C GLY A 72 8.65 1.03 13.59
N THR A 73 9.24 2.11 13.05
CA THR A 73 8.48 3.15 12.33
C THR A 73 7.72 2.58 11.14
N VAL A 74 6.47 3.02 10.96
CA VAL A 74 5.59 2.63 9.86
C VAL A 74 5.25 3.86 9.02
N ALA A 75 5.78 3.90 7.80
CA ALA A 75 5.51 4.98 6.86
C ALA A 75 4.16 4.78 6.17
N VAL A 76 3.40 5.85 5.97
CA VAL A 76 2.14 5.85 5.20
C VAL A 76 2.29 6.81 4.03
N SER A 77 2.01 6.33 2.82
CA SER A 77 2.08 7.16 1.61
C SER A 77 1.20 6.65 0.49
N PRO A 78 0.53 7.53 -0.27
CA PRO A 78 -0.14 7.17 -1.52
C PRO A 78 0.78 7.18 -2.74
N SER A 79 2.01 7.70 -2.65
CA SER A 79 2.91 7.94 -3.78
C SER A 79 4.21 7.12 -3.77
N TRP A 80 4.32 6.20 -2.81
CA TRP A 80 5.47 5.32 -2.60
C TRP A 80 5.35 3.98 -3.35
N ASP A 81 4.45 3.87 -4.31
CA ASP A 81 4.22 2.68 -5.16
C ASP A 81 5.33 2.47 -6.21
N HIS A 82 5.91 3.56 -6.74
CA HIS A 82 6.96 3.51 -7.77
C HIS A 82 8.35 3.81 -7.22
N GLY A 83 9.41 3.25 -7.80
CA GLY A 83 10.84 3.62 -7.66
C GLY A 83 11.49 3.65 -6.25
N LEU A 84 10.90 3.02 -5.23
CA LEU A 84 11.51 2.93 -3.89
C LEU A 84 12.18 1.58 -3.68
N ASN A 85 13.26 1.57 -2.91
CA ASN A 85 13.97 0.35 -2.56
C ASN A 85 14.19 0.32 -1.04
N PHE A 86 13.52 -0.62 -0.37
CA PHE A 86 13.65 -0.89 1.05
C PHE A 86 14.35 -2.24 1.19
N GLU A 87 15.69 -2.23 1.05
CA GLU A 87 16.49 -3.45 1.19
C GLU A 87 16.69 -3.79 2.67
N GLY A 88 16.60 -5.08 3.00
CA GLY A 88 16.88 -5.57 4.34
C GLY A 88 16.00 -4.92 5.42
N ASP A 89 16.62 -4.47 6.51
CA ASP A 89 15.90 -3.94 7.67
C ASP A 89 15.25 -2.56 7.43
N ALA A 90 15.36 -2.01 6.21
CA ALA A 90 14.68 -0.78 5.83
C ALA A 90 13.15 -0.92 5.89
N ALA A 91 12.60 -2.10 5.55
CA ALA A 91 11.21 -2.47 5.82
C ALA A 91 11.03 -3.99 5.76
N ARG A 92 10.35 -4.58 6.75
CA ARG A 92 10.05 -6.03 6.79
C ARG A 92 8.60 -6.37 6.47
N PHE A 93 7.73 -5.37 6.37
CA PHE A 93 6.37 -5.59 5.94
C PHE A 93 5.81 -4.42 5.13
N THR A 94 4.86 -4.74 4.26
CA THR A 94 4.09 -3.76 3.50
C THR A 94 2.61 -4.08 3.55
N ILE A 95 1.78 -3.05 3.62
CA ILE A 95 0.33 -3.15 3.64
C ILE A 95 -0.24 -2.34 2.46
N VAL A 96 -0.87 -3.04 1.51
CA VAL A 96 -1.68 -2.44 0.46
C VAL A 96 -3.11 -2.26 1.00
N SER A 97 -3.42 -1.06 1.48
CA SER A 97 -4.74 -0.76 2.05
C SER A 97 -5.84 -0.60 1.00
N LYS A 98 -5.45 -0.34 -0.25
CA LYS A 98 -6.37 -0.17 -1.38
C LYS A 98 -5.68 -0.55 -2.67
N VAL A 99 -6.38 -1.26 -3.55
CA VAL A 99 -5.90 -1.53 -4.90
C VAL A 99 -5.74 -0.18 -5.64
N PRO A 100 -4.54 0.14 -6.16
CA PRO A 100 -4.20 1.44 -6.72
C PRO A 100 -4.70 1.57 -8.17
N PHE A 101 -6.02 1.60 -8.33
CA PHE A 101 -6.66 1.83 -9.61
C PHE A 101 -6.37 3.25 -10.14
N MET A 102 -6.13 3.36 -11.46
CA MET A 102 -5.96 4.67 -12.11
C MET A 102 -7.21 5.55 -11.95
N ASN A 103 -7.02 6.86 -11.94
CA ASN A 103 -8.10 7.81 -11.74
C ASN A 103 -9.11 7.77 -12.91
N TYR A 104 -10.36 7.38 -12.65
CA TYR A 104 -11.46 7.44 -13.62
C TYR A 104 -11.78 8.87 -14.09
N GLY A 105 -11.39 9.88 -13.33
CA GLY A 105 -11.50 11.30 -13.67
C GLY A 105 -10.51 11.75 -14.76
N ASP A 106 -9.48 10.96 -15.06
CA ASP A 106 -8.52 11.28 -16.12
C ASP A 106 -9.14 11.04 -17.52
N PRO A 107 -9.17 12.05 -18.41
CA PRO A 107 -9.70 11.91 -19.77
C PRO A 107 -9.05 10.78 -20.58
N ILE A 108 -7.73 10.58 -20.46
CA ILE A 108 -6.98 9.55 -21.18
C ILE A 108 -7.39 8.17 -20.67
N VAL A 109 -7.50 8.00 -19.35
CA VAL A 109 -7.97 6.74 -18.75
C VAL A 109 -9.40 6.43 -19.21
N ARG A 110 -10.30 7.42 -19.24
CA ARG A 110 -11.67 7.23 -19.74
C ARG A 110 -11.71 6.82 -21.21
N LEU A 111 -10.92 7.48 -22.06
CA LEU A 111 -10.83 7.14 -23.48
C LEU A 111 -10.31 5.72 -23.67
N ARG A 112 -9.24 5.33 -22.94
CA ARG A 112 -8.67 4.00 -23.02
C ARG A 112 -9.63 2.92 -22.52
N LEU A 113 -10.41 3.19 -21.48
CA LEU A 113 -11.44 2.28 -20.96
C LEU A 113 -12.55 1.98 -21.98
N LYS A 114 -12.87 2.93 -22.87
CA LYS A 114 -13.87 2.74 -23.95
C LYS A 114 -13.35 1.91 -25.13
N ALA A 115 -12.02 1.81 -25.29
CA ALA A 115 -11.43 1.00 -26.35
C ALA A 115 -11.58 -0.50 -26.06
N LYS A 116 -11.51 -1.32 -27.12
CA LYS A 116 -11.52 -2.79 -27.00
C LYS A 116 -10.38 -3.24 -26.07
N GLY A 117 -10.72 -4.04 -25.05
CA GLY A 117 -9.76 -4.50 -24.04
C GLY A 117 -9.37 -3.48 -22.96
N GLY A 118 -9.97 -2.27 -22.98
CA GLY A 118 -9.66 -1.20 -22.02
C GLY A 118 -9.86 -1.60 -20.56
N ARG A 119 -10.90 -2.40 -20.26
CA ARG A 119 -11.14 -2.92 -18.91
C ARG A 119 -10.05 -3.89 -18.45
N THR A 120 -9.59 -4.78 -19.32
CA THR A 120 -8.50 -5.72 -19.04
C THR A 120 -7.20 -4.98 -18.79
N TRP A 121 -6.88 -3.98 -19.61
CA TRP A 121 -5.71 -3.11 -19.41
C TRP A 121 -5.74 -2.43 -18.04
N TYR A 122 -6.88 -1.88 -17.65
CA TYR A 122 -7.06 -1.18 -16.39
C TYR A 122 -6.90 -2.09 -15.16
N ASP A 123 -7.49 -3.29 -15.22
CA ASP A 123 -7.39 -4.28 -14.14
C ASP A 123 -5.98 -4.87 -14.05
N ASN A 124 -5.30 -5.06 -15.19
CA ASN A 124 -3.91 -5.51 -15.24
C ASN A 124 -2.94 -4.48 -14.66
N ASP A 125 -3.06 -3.19 -15.03
CA ASP A 125 -2.23 -2.11 -14.46
C ASP A 125 -2.36 -2.07 -12.93
N ALA A 126 -3.59 -2.14 -12.43
CA ALA A 126 -3.84 -2.17 -10.99
C ALA A 126 -3.22 -3.40 -10.31
N CYS A 127 -3.31 -4.59 -10.93
CA CYS A 127 -2.67 -5.80 -10.43
C CYS A 127 -1.15 -5.65 -10.37
N LEU A 128 -0.51 -5.19 -11.45
CA LEU A 128 0.94 -5.00 -11.53
C LEU A 128 1.43 -4.02 -10.47
N ARG A 129 0.71 -2.94 -10.21
CA ARG A 129 1.05 -1.99 -9.13
C ARG A 129 1.02 -2.63 -7.75
N VAL A 130 0.04 -3.51 -7.47
CA VAL A 130 0.00 -4.26 -6.20
C VAL A 130 1.21 -5.19 -6.08
N VAL A 131 1.47 -6.00 -7.13
CA VAL A 131 2.62 -6.92 -7.15
C VAL A 131 3.93 -6.16 -6.96
N GLN A 132 4.09 -5.01 -7.63
CA GLN A 132 5.25 -4.15 -7.49
C GLN A 132 5.38 -3.60 -6.07
N ALA A 133 4.29 -3.11 -5.46
CA ALA A 133 4.29 -2.62 -4.08
C ALA A 133 4.73 -3.71 -3.09
N CYS A 134 4.22 -4.93 -3.26
CA CYS A 134 4.61 -6.11 -2.48
C CYS A 134 6.09 -6.49 -2.68
N GLY A 135 6.59 -6.43 -3.91
CA GLY A 135 8.00 -6.72 -4.23
C GLY A 135 9.01 -5.67 -3.76
N ARG A 136 8.57 -4.54 -3.17
CA ARG A 136 9.50 -3.47 -2.73
C ARG A 136 10.36 -3.86 -1.52
N ILE A 137 9.93 -4.85 -0.73
CA ILE A 137 10.51 -5.22 0.56
C ILE A 137 11.37 -6.49 0.52
N VAL A 138 11.47 -7.18 -0.63
CA VAL A 138 12.34 -8.37 -0.81
C VAL A 138 13.16 -8.17 -2.07
N ARG A 139 14.49 -8.11 -1.93
CA ARG A 139 15.38 -7.68 -3.03
C ARG A 139 16.57 -8.56 -3.31
N SER A 140 16.95 -9.43 -2.38
CA SER A 140 17.96 -10.46 -2.61
C SER A 140 17.39 -11.83 -2.29
N VAL A 141 18.12 -12.87 -2.69
CA VAL A 141 17.76 -14.27 -2.44
C VAL A 141 17.72 -14.61 -0.94
N ASP A 142 18.46 -13.85 -0.13
CA ASP A 142 18.53 -14.01 1.33
C ASP A 142 17.60 -13.04 2.08
N ASP A 143 16.88 -12.18 1.35
CA ASP A 143 15.98 -11.19 1.94
C ASP A 143 14.58 -11.77 2.16
N TRP A 144 13.85 -11.19 3.11
CA TRP A 144 12.49 -11.63 3.41
C TRP A 144 11.62 -10.46 3.92
N GLY A 145 10.31 -10.61 3.72
CA GLY A 145 9.32 -9.65 4.19
C GLY A 145 7.90 -10.13 3.98
N PHE A 146 6.96 -9.49 4.67
CA PHE A 146 5.54 -9.83 4.65
C PHE A 146 4.72 -8.79 3.88
N SER A 147 3.91 -9.25 2.93
CA SER A 147 3.00 -8.39 2.17
C SER A 147 1.55 -8.68 2.55
N TYR A 148 0.80 -7.64 2.91
CA TYR A 148 -0.61 -7.73 3.27
C TYR A 148 -1.46 -6.92 2.29
N ILE A 149 -2.57 -7.47 1.82
CA ILE A 149 -3.52 -6.79 0.95
C ILE A 149 -4.87 -6.72 1.67
N LEU A 150 -5.31 -5.52 2.06
CA LEU A 150 -6.52 -5.29 2.88
C LEU A 150 -7.69 -4.73 2.07
N ASP A 151 -7.76 -5.04 0.77
CA ASP A 151 -8.81 -4.55 -0.12
C ASP A 151 -9.44 -5.70 -0.92
N ASN A 152 -10.75 -5.88 -0.75
CA ASN A 152 -11.53 -6.92 -1.44
C ASN A 152 -11.50 -6.79 -2.96
N ASN A 153 -11.17 -5.61 -3.51
CA ASN A 153 -10.96 -5.45 -4.95
C ASN A 153 -9.77 -6.27 -5.48
N TRP A 154 -8.89 -6.78 -4.62
CA TRP A 154 -7.84 -7.71 -5.04
C TRP A 154 -8.43 -8.92 -5.77
N SER A 155 -9.56 -9.46 -5.30
CA SER A 155 -10.23 -10.61 -5.94
C SER A 155 -10.51 -10.37 -7.42
N ARG A 156 -10.91 -9.16 -7.81
CA ARG A 156 -11.17 -8.77 -9.20
C ARG A 156 -9.92 -8.79 -10.07
N VAL A 157 -8.78 -8.35 -9.54
CA VAL A 157 -7.54 -8.13 -10.32
C VAL A 157 -6.55 -9.29 -10.21
N SER A 158 -6.66 -10.11 -9.17
CA SER A 158 -5.73 -11.20 -8.83
C SER A 158 -5.46 -12.19 -9.96
N LYS A 159 -6.43 -12.41 -10.85
CA LYS A 159 -6.27 -13.25 -12.06
C LYS A 159 -5.21 -12.74 -13.05
N HIS A 160 -4.78 -11.49 -12.92
CA HIS A 160 -3.71 -10.88 -13.73
C HIS A 160 -2.34 -10.97 -13.06
N ALA A 161 -2.27 -11.49 -11.83
CA ALA A 161 -1.00 -11.62 -11.13
C ALA A 161 -0.13 -12.70 -11.79
N PRO A 162 1.21 -12.55 -11.78
CA PRO A 162 2.11 -13.61 -12.20
C PRO A 162 1.87 -14.90 -11.40
N GLU A 163 2.12 -16.06 -11.99
CA GLU A 163 1.85 -17.37 -11.36
C GLU A 163 2.59 -17.58 -10.02
N TRP A 164 3.75 -16.95 -9.86
CA TRP A 164 4.53 -17.00 -8.62
C TRP A 164 3.93 -16.14 -7.50
N PHE A 165 3.09 -15.16 -7.81
CA PHE A 165 2.48 -14.25 -6.83
C PHE A 165 1.21 -14.87 -6.24
N LYS A 166 1.41 -15.80 -5.29
CA LYS A 166 0.33 -16.51 -4.61
C LYS A 166 -0.02 -15.82 -3.29
N VAL A 167 -1.30 -15.50 -3.09
CA VAL A 167 -1.80 -14.87 -1.86
C VAL A 167 -2.53 -15.91 -1.02
N GLN A 168 -2.14 -16.04 0.24
CA GLN A 168 -2.84 -16.86 1.23
C GLN A 168 -3.88 -16.00 1.96
N GLN A 169 -5.09 -16.54 2.18
CA GLN A 169 -6.08 -15.90 3.03
C GLN A 169 -5.76 -16.20 4.49
N LEU A 170 -5.80 -15.15 5.33
CA LEU A 170 -5.62 -15.23 6.78
C LEU A 170 -6.95 -15.40 7.50
#